data_AF-A0AA88WRE2-F1
#
_entry.id   AF-A0AA88WRE2-F1
#
_cell.length_a   1.000
_cell.length_b   1.000
_cell.length_c   1.000
_cell.angle_alpha   90.00
_cell.angle_beta   90.00
_cell.angle_gamma   90.00
#
_symmetry.space_group_name_H-M   'P 1'
#
loop_
_entity.id
_entity.type
_entity.pdbx_description
1 polymer ?
#
loop_
_entity_poly.entity_id
_entity_poly.type
_entity_poly.pdbx_seq_one_letter_code
_entity_poly.pdbx_strand_id
1 'polypeptide(L)'
;MATSMSTPKLTSQKALHTLLLYNTANSKLPATLSPHSSSPLSAFRTLTSLSSRCRQSLSHHRRRFTTRAESENGAEPRSYDFDLFTIGAGSGGVRASRFASGFGASVAVCELPFGTIASDSVGGYGGTCVLRGCVPKKLLVYASKYSHEFEESHGFGWIYETEPKHDWSTLMANKNAELQRLTGIYKNILKNAGVTMIEGRGKIVDPHTVDVNGKLYTARNILISVGGRPFIPDIPGSEYAIDSDAALDLPSKPNKIAIVGGGYIALEFAGIFNGLKSEVHLFIRQKKVLRGFDEEIRDFVAEQMSLRGIEFHTEESPQAIVKSSDGSFSLKTNKGTSEGFSHVMFATGRKPNIKNLGLETVGVELTKNGAIQVDEYSRTSVPSIWAVGDVTDRINLTPVALMEGGALAKTLFLNQPTKPDYRAVPSAVFSQPPIGQVGLSEEQAVKEYGDIDVFTSNFRPLKATVSGLPDRVFMKIIVCAKTDKGFAVAVKAGLTKADFDATVGIHPTAAEELVTMRTPTRKIRSSSQGKTDAETKAAAGV
;
A
#
# COMPACT_ATOMS: atom_id res chain seq x y z
N MET A 1 -67.59 9.50 -35.03
CA MET A 1 -66.30 9.44 -34.30
C MET A 1 -65.95 7.95 -34.15
N ALA A 2 -65.51 7.29 -35.22
CA ALA A 2 -64.12 7.13 -35.70
C ALA A 2 -63.33 6.09 -34.84
N THR A 3 -63.38 4.79 -35.17
CA THR A 3 -62.42 3.96 -35.99
C THR A 3 -61.02 3.84 -35.36
N SER A 4 -60.62 2.69 -34.79
CA SER A 4 -60.19 1.42 -35.40
C SER A 4 -58.81 1.44 -36.09
N MET A 5 -57.86 0.79 -35.41
CA MET A 5 -56.78 -0.11 -35.88
C MET A 5 -55.61 0.37 -36.76
N SER A 6 -54.45 -0.13 -36.31
CA SER A 6 -53.34 -0.76 -37.07
C SER A 6 -52.12 0.08 -37.48
N THR A 7 -50.97 -0.40 -36.99
CA THR A 7 -49.60 -0.22 -37.48
C THR A 7 -49.43 -0.61 -38.95
N PRO A 8 -48.34 -0.13 -39.58
CA PRO A 8 -47.48 -1.07 -40.29
C PRO A 8 -45.97 -0.87 -40.04
N LYS A 9 -45.24 -1.99 -40.08
CA LYS A 9 -43.80 -2.06 -40.37
C LYS A 9 -43.58 -1.85 -41.88
N LEU A 10 -42.48 -1.21 -42.25
CA LEU A 10 -41.91 -1.34 -43.60
C LEU A 10 -40.40 -1.55 -43.54
N THR A 11 -39.96 -2.60 -44.24
CA THR A 11 -38.60 -2.89 -44.70
C THR A 11 -38.28 -2.14 -45.99
N SER A 12 -37.02 -1.79 -46.25
CA SER A 12 -36.50 -1.60 -47.62
C SER A 12 -34.98 -1.74 -47.70
N GLN A 13 -34.53 -2.21 -48.86
CA GLN A 13 -33.22 -2.67 -49.30
C GLN A 13 -32.37 -1.57 -49.98
N LYS A 14 -31.06 -1.86 -50.03
CA LYS A 14 -30.07 -1.67 -51.13
C LYS A 14 -29.63 -0.28 -51.65
N ALA A 15 -28.30 -0.12 -51.59
CA ALA A 15 -27.35 0.27 -52.66
C ALA A 15 -27.32 1.72 -53.19
N LEU A 16 -26.14 2.36 -53.13
CA LEU A 16 -25.31 2.59 -54.33
C LEU A 16 -23.88 3.10 -54.00
N HIS A 17 -22.96 2.66 -54.86
CA HIS A 17 -21.59 3.09 -55.14
C HIS A 17 -21.22 4.57 -54.88
N THR A 18 -19.95 4.83 -54.52
CA THR A 18 -18.97 5.50 -55.43
C THR A 18 -17.54 5.31 -54.90
N LEU A 19 -16.70 4.69 -55.73
CA LEU A 19 -15.25 4.62 -55.63
C LEU A 19 -14.68 5.98 -56.07
N LEU A 20 -13.76 6.56 -55.30
CA LEU A 20 -12.86 7.61 -55.80
C LEU A 20 -11.44 7.31 -55.28
N LEU A 21 -10.64 6.79 -56.20
CA LEU A 21 -9.19 6.77 -56.14
C LEU A 21 -8.67 8.20 -56.20
N TYR A 22 -7.80 8.62 -55.29
CA TYR A 22 -6.75 9.60 -55.62
C TYR A 22 -5.49 9.38 -54.77
N ASN A 23 -4.40 9.20 -55.51
CA ASN A 23 -3.00 9.20 -55.07
C ASN A 23 -2.66 10.41 -54.21
N THR A 24 -1.83 10.22 -53.18
CA THR A 24 -1.00 11.29 -52.63
C THR A 24 0.46 10.86 -52.59
N ALA A 25 1.24 11.61 -53.35
CA ALA A 25 2.68 11.53 -53.45
C ALA A 25 3.35 12.36 -52.34
N ASN A 26 4.58 11.95 -52.04
CA ASN A 26 5.60 12.63 -51.25
C ASN A 26 5.66 14.16 -51.41
N SER A 27 5.85 14.88 -50.30
CA SER A 27 6.77 16.02 -50.28
C SER A 27 7.31 16.30 -48.87
N LYS A 28 8.64 16.21 -48.75
CA LYS A 28 9.45 16.67 -47.62
C LYS A 28 9.52 18.19 -47.59
N LEU A 29 9.54 18.78 -46.40
CA LEU A 29 9.93 20.18 -46.13
C LEU A 29 11.02 20.18 -45.04
N PRO A 30 12.12 20.94 -45.20
CA PRO A 30 13.01 21.29 -44.09
C PRO A 30 12.79 22.75 -43.65
N ALA A 31 12.91 22.99 -42.34
CA ALA A 31 12.91 24.33 -41.76
C ALA A 31 14.32 24.66 -41.21
N THR A 32 14.86 25.79 -41.64
CA THR A 32 16.06 26.45 -41.08
C THR A 32 15.70 27.89 -40.76
N LEU A 33 15.93 28.35 -39.53
CA LEU A 33 16.07 29.78 -39.23
C LEU A 33 17.09 29.97 -38.09
N SER A 34 18.03 30.88 -38.35
CA SER A 34 19.05 31.44 -37.46
C SER A 34 18.66 32.87 -37.01
N PRO A 35 19.36 33.45 -36.01
CA PRO A 35 18.82 34.50 -35.14
C PRO A 35 19.33 35.93 -35.44
N HIS A 36 18.65 36.94 -34.89
CA HIS A 36 19.23 38.28 -34.71
C HIS A 36 18.83 38.92 -33.37
N SER A 37 19.79 39.65 -32.83
CA SER A 37 19.89 40.35 -31.56
C SER A 37 19.72 41.88 -31.71
N SER A 38 19.23 42.58 -30.67
CA SER A 38 19.85 43.82 -30.10
C SER A 38 18.94 44.58 -29.08
N SER A 39 19.31 44.52 -27.78
CA SER A 39 19.56 45.60 -26.74
C SER A 39 18.67 46.89 -26.58
N PRO A 40 18.80 47.72 -25.49
CA PRO A 40 19.09 47.49 -24.05
C PRO A 40 18.32 48.44 -23.03
N LEU A 41 18.70 48.34 -21.73
CA LEU A 41 18.67 49.32 -20.59
C LEU A 41 17.61 49.16 -19.47
N SER A 42 18.07 48.79 -18.26
CA SER A 42 18.02 49.66 -17.07
C SER A 42 18.87 49.07 -15.92
N ALA A 43 19.43 49.95 -15.09
CA ALA A 43 20.39 49.68 -14.03
C ALA A 43 19.70 49.52 -12.65
N PHE A 44 20.31 48.80 -11.70
CA PHE A 44 20.70 49.34 -10.37
C PHE A 44 21.49 48.31 -9.54
N ARG A 45 22.36 48.88 -8.69
CA ARG A 45 23.46 48.31 -7.88
C ARG A 45 23.05 47.27 -6.82
N THR A 46 23.96 46.34 -6.50
CA THR A 46 24.35 46.13 -5.08
C THR A 46 25.75 45.51 -4.92
N LEU A 47 26.33 45.82 -3.76
CA LEU A 47 27.72 45.75 -3.33
C LEU A 47 28.37 44.36 -3.23
N THR A 48 29.67 44.35 -3.53
CA THR A 48 30.68 43.34 -3.20
C THR A 48 31.02 43.33 -1.72
N SER A 49 31.19 42.14 -1.13
CA SER A 49 32.12 41.93 -0.01
C SER A 49 32.99 40.70 -0.25
N LEU A 50 34.29 40.93 -0.11
CA LEU A 50 35.36 39.94 -0.15
C LEU A 50 35.48 39.24 1.20
N SER A 51 35.64 37.92 1.22
CA SER A 51 36.51 37.28 2.21
C SER A 51 37.18 36.04 1.61
N SER A 52 38.45 35.91 1.99
CA SER A 52 39.51 35.12 1.38
C SER A 52 39.63 33.71 1.98
N ARG A 53 39.93 32.76 1.08
CA ARG A 53 40.76 31.55 1.23
C ARG A 53 41.00 30.96 2.63
N CYS A 54 40.59 29.71 2.80
CA CYS A 54 41.50 28.63 3.22
C CYS A 54 40.94 27.27 2.75
N ARG A 55 41.57 26.64 1.74
CA ARG A 55 41.32 25.23 1.37
C ARG A 55 42.49 24.43 1.93
N GLN A 56 42.26 23.69 3.02
CA GLN A 56 43.12 22.57 3.40
C GLN A 56 42.52 21.28 2.84
N SER A 57 43.31 20.63 1.98
CA SER A 57 43.08 19.27 1.49
C SER A 57 43.39 18.29 2.62
N LEU A 58 42.37 17.62 3.16
CA LEU A 58 42.55 16.46 4.02
C LEU A 58 42.29 15.19 3.22
N SER A 59 43.36 14.46 2.94
CA SER A 59 43.34 13.08 2.45
C SER A 59 42.78 12.16 3.53
N HIS A 60 41.57 11.63 3.32
CA HIS A 60 41.00 10.61 4.20
C HIS A 60 41.65 9.24 3.96
N HIS A 61 42.65 8.90 4.77
CA HIS A 61 42.97 7.49 5.04
C HIS A 61 41.85 6.88 5.90
N ARG A 62 41.01 6.00 5.32
CA ARG A 62 40.06 5.17 6.06
C ARG A 62 40.83 4.16 6.93
N ARG A 63 41.01 4.45 8.22
CA ARG A 63 41.29 3.42 9.23
C ARG A 63 39.98 2.67 9.51
N ARG A 64 40.01 1.33 9.46
CA ARG A 64 38.94 0.47 9.99
C ARG A 64 38.81 0.78 11.49
N PHE A 65 37.68 1.36 11.90
CA PHE A 65 37.35 1.54 13.30
C PHE A 65 36.73 0.24 13.82
N THR A 66 37.44 -0.48 14.68
CA THR A 66 36.90 -1.52 15.55
C THR A 66 36.15 -0.83 16.70
N THR A 67 34.88 -1.14 16.91
CA THR A 67 34.10 -0.50 17.99
C THR A 67 34.29 -1.26 19.29
N ARG A 68 34.79 -0.55 20.32
CA ARG A 68 35.04 -1.09 21.66
C ARG A 68 33.82 -0.81 22.54
N ALA A 69 33.37 -1.78 23.32
CA ALA A 69 32.40 -1.56 24.40
C ALA A 69 33.15 -1.56 25.74
N GLU A 70 32.90 -0.58 26.60
CA GLU A 70 33.31 -0.67 28.02
C GLU A 70 32.35 -1.64 28.74
N SER A 71 32.92 -2.58 29.48
CA SER A 71 32.21 -3.59 30.26
C SER A 71 32.32 -3.24 31.74
N GLU A 72 31.20 -3.03 32.43
CA GLU A 72 31.16 -2.83 33.90
C GLU A 72 31.52 -4.11 34.70
N ASN A 73 31.61 -5.28 34.05
CA ASN A 73 31.80 -6.58 34.72
C ASN A 73 33.13 -7.29 34.44
N GLY A 74 34.22 -6.54 34.19
CA GLY A 74 35.56 -7.14 34.06
C GLY A 74 35.75 -8.15 32.91
N ALA A 75 34.81 -8.23 31.97
CA ALA A 75 34.97 -8.98 30.74
C ALA A 75 35.77 -8.18 29.70
N GLU A 76 36.66 -8.84 28.97
CA GLU A 76 37.42 -8.24 27.87
C GLU A 76 36.49 -7.49 26.90
N PRO A 77 36.84 -6.25 26.49
CA PRO A 77 36.00 -5.46 25.60
C PRO A 77 35.86 -6.16 24.25
N ARG A 78 34.66 -6.69 23.97
CA ARG A 78 34.35 -7.35 22.69
C ARG A 78 34.41 -6.34 21.56
N SER A 79 35.27 -6.62 20.58
CA SER A 79 35.31 -5.90 19.30
C SER A 79 34.31 -6.54 18.35
N TYR A 80 33.33 -5.77 17.88
CA TYR A 80 32.39 -6.20 16.84
C TYR A 80 32.80 -5.65 15.47
N ASP A 81 32.41 -6.33 14.38
CA ASP A 81 32.60 -5.80 13.02
C ASP A 81 31.72 -4.57 12.77
N PHE A 82 30.52 -4.55 13.36
CA PHE A 82 29.53 -3.49 13.21
C PHE A 82 28.82 -3.14 14.53
N ASP A 83 28.32 -1.91 14.64
CA ASP A 83 27.42 -1.54 15.74
C ASP A 83 25.98 -2.00 15.47
N LEU A 84 25.59 -2.05 14.20
CA LEU A 84 24.30 -2.57 13.73
C LEU A 84 24.47 -3.49 12.53
N PHE A 85 23.90 -4.68 12.59
CA PHE A 85 23.72 -5.56 11.45
C PHE A 85 22.24 -5.77 11.15
N THR A 86 21.79 -5.30 9.99
CA THR A 86 20.39 -5.40 9.57
C THR A 86 20.19 -6.58 8.61
N ILE A 87 19.24 -7.46 8.91
CA ILE A 87 18.78 -8.53 8.03
C ILE A 87 17.51 -8.06 7.30
N GLY A 88 17.64 -7.79 6.00
CA GLY A 88 16.56 -7.30 5.13
C GLY A 88 16.66 -5.79 4.85
N ALA A 89 16.73 -5.45 3.56
CA ALA A 89 16.76 -4.08 3.05
C ALA A 89 15.37 -3.62 2.57
N GLY A 90 14.33 -3.98 3.32
CA GLY A 90 12.99 -3.42 3.17
C GLY A 90 12.85 -2.01 3.76
N SER A 91 11.62 -1.49 3.80
CA SER A 91 11.38 -0.10 4.21
C SER A 91 11.92 0.22 5.61
N GLY A 92 11.65 -0.62 6.60
CA GLY A 92 12.17 -0.45 7.97
C GLY A 92 13.69 -0.58 8.05
N GLY A 93 14.25 -1.67 7.52
CA GLY A 93 15.69 -1.96 7.53
C GLY A 93 16.54 -0.89 6.83
N VAL A 94 16.12 -0.40 5.65
CA VAL A 94 16.79 0.71 4.97
C VAL A 94 16.77 1.97 5.81
N ARG A 95 15.61 2.31 6.40
CA ARG A 95 15.47 3.52 7.21
C ARG A 95 16.35 3.47 8.45
N ALA A 96 16.29 2.37 9.20
CA ALA A 96 17.08 2.16 10.41
C ALA A 96 18.58 2.22 10.09
N SER A 97 19.02 1.47 9.09
CA SER A 97 20.44 1.39 8.72
C SER A 97 21.01 2.74 8.29
N ARG A 98 20.27 3.48 7.44
CA ARG A 98 20.66 4.81 6.99
C ARG A 98 20.76 5.79 8.17
N PHE A 99 19.78 5.78 9.07
CA PHE A 99 19.73 6.72 10.19
C PHE A 99 20.81 6.39 11.22
N ALA A 100 20.98 5.12 11.58
CA ALA A 100 22.04 4.66 12.47
C ALA A 100 23.43 5.10 11.97
N SER A 101 23.71 4.88 10.68
CA SER A 101 24.97 5.33 10.06
C SER A 101 25.12 6.86 10.10
N GLY A 102 24.04 7.60 9.84
CA GLY A 102 24.00 9.05 9.98
C GLY A 102 24.22 9.57 11.40
N PHE A 103 23.98 8.72 12.41
CA PHE A 103 24.28 9.00 13.82
C PHE A 103 25.69 8.52 14.24
N GLY A 104 26.51 8.06 13.29
CA GLY A 104 27.91 7.69 13.51
C GLY A 104 28.16 6.21 13.75
N ALA A 105 27.13 5.35 13.68
CA ALA A 105 27.29 3.91 13.86
C ALA A 105 27.98 3.24 12.65
N SER A 106 28.80 2.21 12.88
CA SER A 106 29.22 1.29 11.82
C SER A 106 28.07 0.32 11.50
N VAL A 107 27.59 0.32 10.26
CA VAL A 107 26.38 -0.45 9.88
C VAL A 107 26.62 -1.36 8.69
N ALA A 108 26.09 -2.59 8.78
CA ALA A 108 25.90 -3.48 7.65
C ALA A 108 24.42 -3.80 7.43
N VAL A 109 24.06 -4.07 6.17
CA VAL A 109 22.76 -4.64 5.80
C VAL A 109 22.97 -5.79 4.83
N CYS A 110 22.35 -6.94 5.12
CA CYS A 110 22.27 -8.04 4.17
C CYS A 110 20.90 -8.10 3.49
N GLU A 111 20.89 -8.38 2.20
CA GLU A 111 19.68 -8.55 1.39
C GLU A 111 19.91 -9.60 0.31
N LEU A 112 18.86 -10.33 -0.04
CA LEU A 112 18.90 -11.31 -1.12
C LEU A 112 19.06 -10.63 -2.48
N PRO A 113 19.58 -11.33 -3.50
CA PRO A 113 19.65 -10.80 -4.86
C PRO A 113 18.26 -10.38 -5.38
N PHE A 114 18.27 -9.45 -6.34
CA PHE A 114 17.04 -8.86 -6.88
C PHE A 114 16.17 -9.89 -7.62
N GLY A 115 14.86 -9.81 -7.39
CA GLY A 115 13.86 -10.35 -8.32
C GLY A 115 12.46 -9.86 -7.99
N THR A 116 11.61 -9.85 -9.02
CA THR A 116 10.23 -9.36 -9.01
C THR A 116 9.34 -10.25 -8.13
N ILE A 117 9.49 -11.57 -8.26
CA ILE A 117 8.81 -12.56 -7.43
C ILE A 117 9.74 -12.98 -6.30
N ALA A 118 9.23 -12.95 -5.07
CA ALA A 118 10.02 -13.23 -3.89
C ALA A 118 10.23 -14.74 -3.72
N SER A 119 11.41 -15.16 -3.29
CA SER A 119 11.66 -16.55 -2.88
C SER A 119 12.64 -16.60 -1.70
N ASP A 120 12.96 -17.78 -1.21
CA ASP A 120 13.96 -17.97 -0.15
C ASP A 120 15.39 -17.57 -0.56
N SER A 121 15.63 -17.37 -1.86
CA SER A 121 16.91 -16.96 -2.45
C SER A 121 16.83 -15.63 -3.19
N VAL A 122 15.64 -15.04 -3.35
CA VAL A 122 15.42 -13.82 -4.13
C VAL A 122 14.58 -12.83 -3.33
N GLY A 123 15.09 -11.60 -3.25
CA GLY A 123 14.54 -10.50 -2.48
C GLY A 123 14.71 -9.20 -3.23
N GLY A 124 15.70 -8.41 -2.80
CA GLY A 124 16.16 -7.21 -3.48
C GLY A 124 15.98 -5.94 -2.64
N TYR A 125 16.90 -5.00 -2.86
CA TYR A 125 16.92 -3.71 -2.16
C TYR A 125 15.65 -2.89 -2.41
N GLY A 126 15.13 -2.27 -1.34
CA GLY A 126 13.83 -1.60 -1.32
C GLY A 126 12.73 -2.48 -0.76
N GLY A 127 12.91 -3.81 -0.82
CA GLY A 127 12.01 -4.82 -0.27
C GLY A 127 10.62 -4.84 -0.90
N THR A 128 9.67 -5.46 -0.20
CA THR A 128 8.32 -5.77 -0.70
C THR A 128 7.60 -4.55 -1.28
N CYS A 129 7.57 -3.44 -0.55
CA CYS A 129 6.85 -2.23 -0.96
C CYS A 129 7.27 -1.73 -2.36
N VAL A 130 8.58 -1.71 -2.61
CA VAL A 130 9.16 -1.18 -3.84
C VAL A 130 9.03 -2.20 -4.96
N LEU A 131 9.29 -3.48 -4.69
CA LEU A 131 9.47 -4.49 -5.73
C LEU A 131 8.20 -5.27 -6.09
N ARG A 132 7.30 -5.45 -5.13
CA ARG A 132 6.16 -6.40 -5.23
C ARG A 132 5.02 -6.00 -4.29
N GLY A 133 4.78 -4.70 -4.20
CA GLY A 133 3.86 -4.13 -3.24
C GLY A 133 3.36 -2.78 -3.72
N CYS A 134 3.40 -1.78 -2.85
CA CYS A 134 2.78 -0.48 -3.06
C CYS A 134 3.11 0.16 -4.41
N VAL A 135 4.38 0.14 -4.84
CA VAL A 135 4.84 0.79 -6.09
C VAL A 135 4.28 0.10 -7.35
N PRO A 136 4.63 -1.16 -7.67
CA PRO A 136 4.14 -1.80 -8.89
C PRO A 136 2.62 -1.95 -8.88
N LYS A 137 2.01 -2.23 -7.72
CA LYS A 137 0.56 -2.23 -7.57
C LYS A 137 -0.04 -0.88 -7.95
N LYS A 138 0.56 0.24 -7.49
CA LYS A 138 0.03 1.57 -7.80
C LYS A 138 0.19 1.92 -9.28
N LEU A 139 1.29 1.51 -9.93
CA LEU A 139 1.47 1.65 -11.37
C LEU A 139 0.39 0.90 -12.16
N LEU A 140 0.08 -0.35 -11.78
CA LEU A 140 -1.03 -1.10 -12.38
C LEU A 140 -2.39 -0.45 -12.11
N VAL A 141 -2.63 0.09 -10.92
CA VAL A 141 -3.86 0.86 -10.63
C VAL A 141 -3.96 2.06 -11.57
N TYR A 142 -2.88 2.82 -11.78
CA TYR A 142 -2.90 3.94 -12.74
C TYR A 142 -3.21 3.46 -14.16
N ALA A 143 -2.57 2.39 -14.63
CA ALA A 143 -2.85 1.83 -15.95
C ALA A 143 -4.33 1.42 -16.11
N SER A 144 -4.89 0.76 -15.10
CA SER A 144 -6.29 0.30 -15.12
C SER A 144 -7.33 1.43 -15.08
N LYS A 145 -6.95 2.65 -14.69
CA LYS A 145 -7.87 3.80 -14.66
C LYS A 145 -8.16 4.38 -16.04
N TYR A 146 -7.21 4.28 -16.98
CA TYR A 146 -7.37 4.87 -18.31
C TYR A 146 -8.58 4.33 -19.05
N SER A 147 -8.93 3.05 -18.86
CA SER A 147 -10.12 2.49 -19.49
C SER A 147 -11.41 3.19 -19.07
N HIS A 148 -11.53 3.57 -17.79
CA HIS A 148 -12.65 4.36 -17.29
C HIS A 148 -12.57 5.79 -17.81
N GLU A 149 -11.38 6.40 -17.85
CA GLU A 149 -11.23 7.77 -18.35
C GLU A 149 -11.59 7.90 -19.83
N PHE A 150 -11.28 6.89 -20.66
CA PHE A 150 -11.73 6.84 -22.06
C PHE A 150 -13.24 6.71 -22.17
N GLU A 151 -13.86 5.83 -21.38
CA GLU A 151 -15.31 5.67 -21.34
C GLU A 151 -16.02 6.97 -20.89
N GLU A 152 -15.51 7.61 -19.83
CA GLU A 152 -16.02 8.88 -19.34
C GLU A 152 -15.93 10.00 -20.37
N SER A 153 -14.88 10.00 -21.20
CA SER A 153 -14.59 11.06 -22.15
C SER A 153 -15.70 11.26 -23.19
N HIS A 154 -16.46 10.21 -23.53
CA HIS A 154 -17.58 10.31 -24.47
C HIS A 154 -18.67 11.24 -23.98
N GLY A 155 -18.97 11.25 -22.67
CA GLY A 155 -19.93 12.20 -22.09
C GLY A 155 -19.48 13.66 -22.23
N PHE A 156 -18.18 13.90 -22.40
CA PHE A 156 -17.59 15.22 -22.64
C PHE A 156 -17.36 15.52 -24.13
N GLY A 157 -17.91 14.70 -25.04
CA GLY A 157 -17.86 14.93 -26.48
C GLY A 157 -16.60 14.42 -27.19
N TRP A 158 -15.77 13.61 -26.52
CA TRP A 158 -14.66 12.95 -27.19
C TRP A 158 -15.16 11.79 -28.06
N ILE A 159 -14.63 11.71 -29.27
CA ILE A 159 -14.96 10.68 -30.26
C ILE A 159 -13.66 10.12 -30.80
N TYR A 160 -13.58 8.79 -30.87
CA TYR A 160 -12.44 8.05 -31.42
C TYR A 160 -12.90 7.22 -32.61
N GLU A 161 -12.03 7.06 -33.62
CA GLU A 161 -12.31 6.13 -34.73
C GLU A 161 -12.20 4.66 -34.29
N THR A 162 -11.34 4.39 -33.31
CA THR A 162 -11.14 3.06 -32.74
C THR A 162 -10.95 3.15 -31.23
N GLU A 163 -11.49 2.17 -30.51
CA GLU A 163 -11.31 2.06 -29.07
C GLU A 163 -9.83 1.88 -28.70
N PRO A 164 -9.32 2.61 -27.69
CA PRO A 164 -7.95 2.44 -27.21
C PRO A 164 -7.66 1.00 -26.80
N LYS A 165 -6.58 0.44 -27.35
CA LYS A 165 -6.12 -0.91 -27.01
C LYS A 165 -5.03 -0.87 -25.96
N HIS A 166 -5.15 -1.72 -24.94
CA HIS A 166 -4.13 -1.87 -23.91
C HIS A 166 -3.14 -2.98 -24.26
N ASP A 167 -1.83 -2.66 -24.28
CA ASP A 167 -0.77 -3.65 -24.39
C ASP A 167 -0.15 -3.96 -23.01
N TRP A 168 -0.39 -5.19 -22.55
CA TRP A 168 0.15 -5.70 -21.29
C TRP A 168 1.67 -5.78 -21.30
N SER A 169 2.28 -6.14 -22.43
CA SER A 169 3.72 -6.33 -22.51
C SER A 169 4.48 -5.02 -22.28
N THR A 170 4.03 -3.92 -22.90
CA THR A 170 4.55 -2.56 -22.66
C THR A 170 4.41 -2.14 -21.19
N LEU A 171 3.25 -2.36 -20.57
CA LEU A 171 3.04 -2.01 -19.16
C LEU A 171 4.02 -2.75 -18.24
N MET A 172 4.19 -4.05 -18.45
CA MET A 172 5.07 -4.88 -17.63
C MET A 172 6.54 -4.53 -17.82
N ALA A 173 6.97 -4.26 -19.06
CA ALA A 173 8.32 -3.82 -19.36
C ALA A 173 8.64 -2.48 -18.68
N ASN A 174 7.74 -1.49 -18.80
CA ASN A 174 7.91 -0.16 -18.20
C ASN A 174 7.91 -0.22 -16.66
N LYS A 175 6.99 -1.02 -16.08
CA LYS A 175 6.98 -1.29 -14.63
C LYS A 175 8.31 -1.88 -14.19
N ASN A 176 8.79 -2.93 -14.86
CA ASN A 176 10.04 -3.62 -14.48
C ASN A 176 11.28 -2.73 -14.62
N ALA A 177 11.36 -1.89 -15.65
CA ALA A 177 12.41 -0.87 -15.78
C ALA A 177 12.40 0.12 -14.60
N GLU A 178 11.22 0.57 -14.17
CA GLU A 178 11.08 1.45 -13.01
C GLU A 178 11.49 0.75 -11.71
N LEU A 179 11.16 -0.52 -11.52
CA LEU A 179 11.60 -1.31 -10.35
C LEU A 179 13.13 -1.43 -10.29
N GLN A 180 13.79 -1.65 -11.43
CA GLN A 180 15.25 -1.69 -11.51
C GLN A 180 15.87 -0.34 -11.15
N ARG A 181 15.32 0.76 -11.69
CA ARG A 181 15.76 2.13 -11.37
C ARG A 181 15.65 2.42 -9.87
N LEU A 182 14.50 2.09 -9.27
CA LEU A 182 14.26 2.28 -7.84
C LEU A 182 15.21 1.44 -6.99
N THR A 183 15.46 0.18 -7.36
CA THR A 183 16.44 -0.68 -6.68
C THR A 183 17.82 -0.01 -6.67
N GLY A 184 18.25 0.57 -7.79
CA GLY A 184 19.48 1.36 -7.88
C GLY A 184 19.51 2.56 -6.93
N ILE A 185 18.38 3.28 -6.81
CA ILE A 185 18.25 4.40 -5.85
C ILE A 185 18.41 3.94 -4.41
N TYR A 186 17.78 2.83 -4.01
CA TYR A 186 17.92 2.29 -2.66
C TYR A 186 19.35 1.86 -2.33
N LYS A 187 20.03 1.20 -3.27
CA LYS A 187 21.47 0.89 -3.14
C LYS A 187 22.31 2.16 -2.97
N ASN A 188 22.05 3.19 -3.77
CA ASN A 188 22.77 4.47 -3.69
C ASN A 188 22.53 5.20 -2.37
N ILE A 189 21.30 5.18 -1.84
CA ILE A 189 20.97 5.81 -0.55
C ILE A 189 21.78 5.16 0.60
N LEU A 190 21.87 3.83 0.62
CA LEU A 190 22.64 3.10 1.64
C LEU A 190 24.15 3.34 1.47
N LYS A 191 24.65 3.24 0.24
CA LYS A 191 26.06 3.50 -0.09
C LYS A 191 26.49 4.91 0.32
N ASN A 192 25.70 5.92 -0.02
CA ASN A 192 25.99 7.32 0.31
C ASN A 192 25.94 7.59 1.82
N ALA A 193 25.16 6.80 2.57
CA ALA A 193 25.14 6.85 4.03
C ALA A 193 26.33 6.11 4.68
N GLY A 194 27.19 5.42 3.91
CA GLY A 194 28.31 4.65 4.43
C GLY A 194 27.97 3.24 4.91
N VAL A 195 26.75 2.75 4.63
CA VAL A 195 26.31 1.41 5.04
C VAL A 195 27.00 0.34 4.19
N THR A 196 27.56 -0.69 4.84
CA THR A 196 28.11 -1.86 4.16
C THR A 196 26.98 -2.73 3.64
N MET A 197 26.94 -2.96 2.34
CA MET A 197 25.92 -3.78 1.69
C MET A 197 26.48 -5.18 1.44
N ILE A 198 25.76 -6.21 1.90
CA ILE A 198 26.13 -7.61 1.75
C ILE A 198 24.99 -8.32 1.01
N GLU A 199 25.29 -8.98 -0.09
CA GLU A 199 24.30 -9.77 -0.81
C GLU A 199 24.27 -11.20 -0.23
N GLY A 200 23.10 -11.67 0.18
CA GLY A 200 22.91 -13.02 0.72
C GLY A 200 21.82 -13.11 1.79
N ARG A 201 21.53 -14.35 2.22
CA ARG A 201 20.55 -14.62 3.28
C ARG A 201 21.24 -14.52 4.63
N GLY A 202 20.76 -13.63 5.48
CA GLY A 202 21.20 -13.56 6.88
C GLY A 202 20.53 -14.65 7.73
N LYS A 203 21.33 -15.37 8.51
CA LYS A 203 20.89 -16.28 9.56
C LYS A 203 21.59 -15.90 10.87
N ILE A 204 20.82 -15.73 11.93
CA ILE A 204 21.36 -15.45 13.26
C ILE A 204 21.86 -16.78 13.84
N VAL A 205 23.12 -16.82 14.26
CA VAL A 205 23.74 -18.04 14.82
C VAL A 205 24.00 -17.93 16.32
N ASP A 206 24.16 -16.72 16.83
CA ASP A 206 24.20 -16.39 18.25
C ASP A 206 23.71 -14.93 18.47
N PRO A 207 23.54 -14.44 19.72
CA PRO A 207 23.01 -13.10 19.99
C PRO A 207 23.73 -11.92 19.31
N HIS A 208 24.95 -12.12 18.82
CA HIS A 208 25.78 -11.07 18.22
C HIS A 208 26.40 -11.46 16.88
N THR A 209 26.04 -12.60 16.29
CA THR A 209 26.63 -13.07 15.03
C THR A 209 25.58 -13.43 13.99
N VAL A 210 25.78 -12.91 12.77
CA VAL A 210 24.99 -13.25 11.59
C VAL A 210 25.87 -13.97 10.58
N ASP A 211 25.43 -15.15 10.16
CA ASP A 211 25.94 -15.86 8.99
C ASP A 211 25.26 -15.33 7.73
N VAL A 212 26.06 -14.89 6.77
CA VAL A 212 25.60 -14.63 5.40
C VAL A 212 26.39 -15.52 4.44
N ASN A 213 25.72 -16.56 3.92
CA ASN A 213 26.27 -17.51 2.95
C ASN A 213 27.61 -18.15 3.39
N GLY A 214 27.73 -18.53 4.66
CA GLY A 214 28.91 -19.18 5.24
C GLY A 214 29.94 -18.22 5.82
N LYS A 215 29.73 -16.90 5.68
CA LYS A 215 30.60 -15.89 6.28
C LYS A 215 29.95 -15.28 7.51
N LEU A 216 30.66 -15.36 8.63
CA LEU A 216 30.22 -14.81 9.92
C LEU A 216 30.57 -13.32 10.03
N TYR A 217 29.61 -12.56 10.54
CA TYR A 217 29.73 -11.14 10.84
C TYR A 217 29.25 -10.89 12.26
N THR A 218 30.05 -10.21 13.06
CA THR A 218 29.73 -9.88 14.46
C THR A 218 29.16 -8.47 14.58
N ALA A 219 28.17 -8.26 15.43
CA ALA A 219 27.56 -6.96 15.65
C ALA A 219 27.07 -6.73 17.07
N ARG A 220 27.19 -5.49 17.54
CA ARG A 220 26.65 -5.10 18.86
C ARG A 220 25.12 -5.25 18.91
N ASN A 221 24.43 -4.87 17.85
CA ASN A 221 22.98 -5.03 17.70
C ASN A 221 22.65 -5.69 16.35
N ILE A 222 21.62 -6.54 16.35
CA ILE A 222 21.06 -7.15 15.14
C ILE A 222 19.63 -6.66 14.96
N LEU A 223 19.29 -6.18 13.76
CA LEU A 223 17.95 -5.78 13.39
C LEU A 223 17.36 -6.74 12.36
N ILE A 224 16.21 -7.34 12.67
CA ILE A 224 15.43 -8.17 11.77
C ILE A 224 14.35 -7.29 11.09
N SER A 225 14.44 -7.14 9.76
CA SER A 225 13.48 -6.37 8.95
C SER A 225 13.14 -7.09 7.63
N VAL A 226 12.83 -8.38 7.76
CA VAL A 226 12.60 -9.34 6.65
C VAL A 226 11.17 -9.34 6.09
N GLY A 227 10.28 -8.52 6.68
CA GLY A 227 8.89 -8.35 6.24
C GLY A 227 8.02 -9.60 6.41
N GLY A 228 6.98 -9.70 5.57
CA GLY A 228 6.10 -10.88 5.48
C GLY A 228 6.00 -11.45 4.07
N ARG A 229 5.40 -12.63 3.93
CA ARG A 229 5.16 -13.35 2.66
C ARG A 229 3.67 -13.62 2.43
N PRO A 230 3.17 -13.61 1.17
CA PRO A 230 1.82 -14.06 0.87
C PRO A 230 1.55 -15.46 1.41
N PHE A 231 0.30 -15.74 1.76
CA PHE A 231 -0.15 -17.04 2.21
C PHE A 231 -1.17 -17.61 1.23
N ILE A 232 -0.88 -18.82 0.75
CA ILE A 232 -1.81 -19.67 0.00
C ILE A 232 -2.22 -20.81 0.94
N PRO A 233 -3.51 -21.00 1.25
CA PRO A 233 -4.01 -22.14 2.01
C PRO A 233 -3.69 -23.46 1.31
N ASP A 234 -3.37 -24.47 2.13
CA ASP A 234 -3.15 -25.83 1.65
C ASP A 234 -4.49 -26.49 1.33
N ILE A 235 -4.84 -26.50 0.06
CA ILE A 235 -6.01 -27.18 -0.51
C ILE A 235 -5.56 -27.94 -1.77
N PRO A 236 -6.28 -29.00 -2.17
CA PRO A 236 -6.01 -29.68 -3.43
C PRO A 236 -5.97 -28.70 -4.61
N GLY A 237 -4.89 -28.74 -5.40
CA GLY A 237 -4.68 -27.87 -6.55
C GLY A 237 -4.11 -26.48 -6.19
N SER A 238 -3.76 -26.21 -4.94
CA SER A 238 -3.15 -24.93 -4.52
C SER A 238 -1.84 -24.61 -5.24
N GLU A 239 -1.15 -25.61 -5.80
CA GLU A 239 0.03 -25.47 -6.66
C GLU A 239 -0.25 -24.74 -7.99
N TYR A 240 -1.53 -24.64 -8.39
CA TYR A 240 -1.96 -23.88 -9.58
C TYR A 240 -2.25 -22.41 -9.26
N ALA A 241 -2.32 -22.04 -7.98
CA ALA A 241 -2.63 -20.68 -7.58
C ALA A 241 -1.44 -19.74 -7.74
N ILE A 242 -1.74 -18.46 -7.99
CA ILE A 242 -0.79 -17.36 -7.89
C ILE A 242 -1.06 -16.54 -6.63
N ASP A 243 -0.04 -15.84 -6.13
CA ASP A 243 -0.19 -14.86 -5.05
C ASP A 243 -0.04 -13.42 -5.56
N SER A 244 0.02 -12.45 -4.65
CA SER A 244 0.21 -11.04 -5.00
C SER A 244 1.54 -10.75 -5.69
N ASP A 245 2.59 -11.51 -5.38
CA ASP A 245 3.91 -11.27 -5.95
C ASP A 245 3.91 -11.73 -7.42
N ALA A 246 3.36 -12.92 -7.69
CA ALA A 246 3.19 -13.44 -9.05
C ALA A 246 2.19 -12.62 -9.88
N ALA A 247 1.08 -12.14 -9.29
CA ALA A 247 0.10 -11.30 -9.99
C ALA A 247 0.70 -9.97 -10.51
N LEU A 248 1.78 -9.47 -9.89
CA LEU A 248 2.51 -8.27 -10.32
C LEU A 248 3.52 -8.55 -11.44
N ASP A 249 3.71 -9.79 -11.84
CA ASP A 249 4.74 -10.20 -12.82
C ASP A 249 4.22 -11.24 -13.84
N LEU A 250 2.90 -11.25 -14.10
CA LEU A 250 2.31 -12.17 -15.07
C LEU A 250 2.83 -11.92 -16.50
N PRO A 251 3.14 -12.97 -17.28
CA PRO A 251 3.59 -12.82 -18.67
C PRO A 251 2.46 -12.30 -19.58
N SER A 252 1.21 -12.59 -19.24
CA SER A 252 0.04 -12.15 -19.98
C SER A 252 -1.08 -11.72 -19.02
N LYS A 253 -1.86 -10.72 -19.44
CA LYS A 253 -3.06 -10.31 -18.71
C LYS A 253 -4.08 -11.47 -18.65
N PRO A 254 -4.70 -11.75 -17.48
CA PRO A 254 -5.79 -12.71 -17.40
C PRO A 254 -6.97 -12.31 -18.30
N ASN A 255 -7.63 -13.27 -18.94
CA ASN A 255 -8.92 -13.03 -19.60
C ASN A 255 -10.07 -13.04 -18.57
N LYS A 256 -10.10 -14.07 -17.72
CA LYS A 256 -11.00 -14.29 -16.60
C LYS A 256 -10.18 -14.74 -15.39
N ILE A 257 -10.42 -14.17 -14.20
CA ILE A 257 -9.65 -14.44 -12.98
C ILE A 257 -10.54 -14.61 -11.75
N ALA A 258 -10.25 -15.64 -10.96
CA ALA A 258 -10.79 -15.80 -9.61
C ALA A 258 -9.81 -15.20 -8.60
N ILE A 259 -10.28 -14.29 -7.75
CA ILE A 259 -9.48 -13.73 -6.66
C ILE A 259 -10.10 -14.19 -5.34
N VAL A 260 -9.33 -14.89 -4.52
CA VAL A 260 -9.73 -15.40 -3.21
C VAL A 260 -9.19 -14.48 -2.12
N GLY A 261 -10.09 -13.81 -1.41
CA GLY A 261 -9.77 -12.93 -0.30
C GLY A 261 -10.64 -11.67 -0.27
N GLY A 262 -10.91 -11.15 0.92
CA GLY A 262 -11.66 -9.90 1.11
C GLY A 262 -10.81 -8.74 1.61
N GLY A 263 -9.48 -8.87 1.63
CA GLY A 263 -8.58 -7.82 2.13
C GLY A 263 -8.29 -6.74 1.09
N TYR A 264 -7.57 -5.69 1.49
CA TYR A 264 -7.24 -4.57 0.61
C TYR A 264 -6.50 -5.01 -0.66
N ILE A 265 -5.57 -5.97 -0.55
CA ILE A 265 -4.85 -6.53 -1.71
C ILE A 265 -5.85 -7.11 -2.72
N ALA A 266 -6.82 -7.90 -2.25
CA ALA A 266 -7.79 -8.55 -3.11
C ALA A 266 -8.63 -7.53 -3.91
N LEU A 267 -9.09 -6.46 -3.25
CA LEU A 267 -9.88 -5.41 -3.89
C LEU A 267 -9.05 -4.55 -4.85
N GLU A 268 -7.79 -4.29 -4.51
CA GLU A 268 -6.86 -3.58 -5.40
C GLU A 268 -6.64 -4.37 -6.70
N PHE A 269 -6.35 -5.67 -6.62
CA PHE A 269 -6.19 -6.51 -7.81
C PHE A 269 -7.49 -6.71 -8.58
N ALA A 270 -8.63 -6.83 -7.88
CA ALA A 270 -9.92 -6.90 -8.55
C ALA A 270 -10.17 -5.64 -9.39
N GLY A 271 -9.91 -4.45 -8.83
CA GLY A 271 -9.98 -3.18 -9.57
C GLY A 271 -8.97 -3.09 -10.72
N ILE A 272 -7.73 -3.55 -10.52
CA ILE A 272 -6.69 -3.57 -11.56
C ILE A 272 -7.14 -4.41 -12.75
N PHE A 273 -7.48 -5.68 -12.53
CA PHE A 273 -7.81 -6.59 -13.62
C PHE A 273 -9.13 -6.21 -14.30
N ASN A 274 -10.14 -5.77 -13.53
CA ASN A 274 -11.39 -5.28 -14.10
C ASN A 274 -11.18 -4.02 -14.96
N GLY A 275 -10.42 -3.04 -14.46
CA GLY A 275 -10.08 -1.83 -15.23
C GLY A 275 -9.21 -2.13 -16.46
N LEU A 276 -8.47 -3.24 -16.47
CA LEU A 276 -7.78 -3.75 -17.65
C LEU A 276 -8.64 -4.73 -18.48
N LYS A 277 -9.96 -4.71 -18.29
CA LYS A 277 -10.97 -5.47 -19.04
C LYS A 277 -10.80 -6.99 -18.94
N SER A 278 -10.43 -7.50 -17.77
CA SER A 278 -10.57 -8.91 -17.42
C SER A 278 -11.92 -9.15 -16.76
N GLU A 279 -12.52 -10.32 -16.95
CA GLU A 279 -13.66 -10.77 -16.14
C GLU A 279 -13.15 -11.18 -14.74
N VAL A 280 -13.72 -10.59 -13.69
CA VAL A 280 -13.21 -10.74 -12.32
C VAL A 280 -14.29 -11.28 -11.39
N HIS A 281 -13.99 -12.40 -10.75
CA HIS A 281 -14.79 -12.97 -9.67
C HIS A 281 -14.01 -12.89 -8.34
N LEU A 282 -14.60 -12.29 -7.32
CA LEU A 282 -14.02 -12.12 -6.00
C LEU A 282 -14.71 -13.03 -4.97
N PHE A 283 -13.99 -14.04 -4.48
CA PHE A 283 -14.48 -15.02 -3.50
C PHE A 283 -14.05 -14.65 -2.09
N ILE A 284 -15.02 -14.55 -1.18
CA ILE A 284 -14.79 -14.08 0.18
C ILE A 284 -15.51 -14.99 1.17
N ARG A 285 -14.78 -15.53 2.14
CA ARG A 285 -15.35 -16.37 3.21
C ARG A 285 -16.29 -15.64 4.19
N GLN A 286 -16.43 -14.33 4.08
CA GLN A 286 -17.23 -13.48 4.98
C GLN A 286 -18.33 -12.82 4.18
N LYS A 287 -19.32 -12.27 4.89
CA LYS A 287 -20.41 -11.48 4.29
C LYS A 287 -19.92 -10.21 3.59
N LYS A 288 -18.86 -9.57 4.11
CA LYS A 288 -18.35 -8.27 3.63
C LYS A 288 -16.83 -8.28 3.47
N VAL A 289 -16.34 -7.53 2.49
CA VAL A 289 -14.91 -7.18 2.29
C VAL A 289 -14.33 -6.36 3.44
N LEU A 290 -13.02 -6.12 3.46
CA LEU A 290 -12.31 -5.14 4.30
C LEU A 290 -12.65 -5.22 5.79
N ARG A 291 -12.60 -6.43 6.38
CA ARG A 291 -12.81 -6.61 7.82
C ARG A 291 -11.93 -5.64 8.64
N GLY A 292 -12.56 -4.91 9.57
CA GLY A 292 -11.90 -3.92 10.42
C GLY A 292 -11.94 -2.48 9.89
N PHE A 293 -12.49 -2.25 8.70
CA PHE A 293 -12.87 -0.92 8.22
C PHE A 293 -14.29 -0.58 8.72
N ASP A 294 -14.67 0.70 8.63
CA ASP A 294 -16.01 1.18 8.94
C ASP A 294 -17.10 0.46 8.10
N GLU A 295 -18.20 0.05 8.73
CA GLU A 295 -19.21 -0.81 8.08
C GLU A 295 -19.85 -0.19 6.83
N GLU A 296 -20.15 1.12 6.84
CA GLU A 296 -20.76 1.80 5.70
C GLU A 296 -19.76 1.94 4.53
N ILE A 297 -18.48 2.16 4.84
CA ILE A 297 -17.42 2.23 3.83
C ILE A 297 -17.27 0.88 3.12
N ARG A 298 -17.37 -0.22 3.88
CA ARG A 298 -17.28 -1.59 3.33
C ARG A 298 -18.43 -1.90 2.38
N ASP A 299 -19.64 -1.51 2.74
CA ASP A 299 -20.82 -1.70 1.89
C ASP A 299 -20.74 -0.83 0.63
N PHE A 300 -20.39 0.44 0.80
CA PHE A 300 -20.25 1.39 -0.30
C PHE A 300 -19.24 0.94 -1.35
N VAL A 301 -18.03 0.51 -0.93
CA VAL A 301 -17.01 0.10 -1.90
C VAL A 301 -17.42 -1.19 -2.64
N ALA A 302 -18.06 -2.14 -1.96
CA ALA A 302 -18.51 -3.38 -2.59
C ALA A 302 -19.61 -3.11 -3.63
N GLU A 303 -20.57 -2.23 -3.30
CA GLU A 303 -21.61 -1.79 -4.25
C GLU A 303 -20.99 -1.12 -5.47
N GLN A 304 -20.09 -0.15 -5.29
CA GLN A 304 -19.47 0.59 -6.39
C GLN A 304 -18.58 -0.31 -7.28
N MET A 305 -17.87 -1.28 -6.67
CA MET A 305 -17.09 -2.26 -7.44
C MET A 305 -18.00 -3.23 -8.21
N SER A 306 -19.14 -3.64 -7.65
CA SER A 306 -20.13 -4.48 -8.33
C SER A 306 -20.75 -3.77 -9.53
N LEU A 307 -21.10 -2.48 -9.37
CA LEU A 307 -21.61 -1.64 -10.47
C LEU A 307 -20.60 -1.50 -11.62
N ARG A 308 -19.31 -1.69 -11.36
CA ARG A 308 -18.22 -1.68 -12.36
C ARG A 308 -17.93 -3.06 -12.96
N GLY A 309 -18.74 -4.08 -12.65
CA GLY A 309 -18.67 -5.40 -13.28
C GLY A 309 -17.88 -6.46 -12.52
N ILE A 310 -17.45 -6.20 -11.28
CA ILE A 310 -16.79 -7.21 -10.44
C ILE A 310 -17.86 -8.10 -9.80
N GLU A 311 -17.77 -9.41 -10.01
CA GLU A 311 -18.70 -10.38 -9.42
C GLU A 311 -18.24 -10.77 -8.01
N PHE A 312 -19.13 -10.64 -7.02
CA PHE A 312 -18.83 -10.97 -5.62
C PHE A 312 -19.49 -12.29 -5.20
N HIS A 313 -18.67 -13.22 -4.73
CA HIS A 313 -19.08 -14.49 -4.14
C HIS A 313 -18.86 -14.46 -2.64
N THR A 314 -19.88 -14.04 -1.89
CA THR A 314 -19.78 -13.87 -0.43
C THR A 314 -20.13 -15.14 0.33
N GLU A 315 -19.47 -15.31 1.48
CA GLU A 315 -19.53 -16.52 2.31
C GLU A 315 -19.15 -17.80 1.53
N GLU A 316 -18.29 -17.64 0.53
CA GLU A 316 -17.73 -18.71 -0.29
C GLU A 316 -16.25 -18.91 0.04
N SER A 317 -15.93 -20.12 0.51
CA SER A 317 -14.59 -20.56 0.87
C SER A 317 -14.10 -21.60 -0.13
N PRO A 318 -12.87 -21.46 -0.65
CA PRO A 318 -12.32 -22.41 -1.61
C PRO A 318 -12.05 -23.77 -0.96
N GLN A 319 -12.27 -24.84 -1.71
CA GLN A 319 -12.05 -26.23 -1.30
C GLN A 319 -11.05 -26.95 -2.21
N ALA A 320 -11.02 -26.64 -3.50
CA ALA A 320 -10.04 -27.17 -4.44
C ALA A 320 -9.93 -26.30 -5.69
N ILE A 321 -8.79 -26.38 -6.38
CA ILE A 321 -8.60 -25.86 -7.73
C ILE A 321 -8.44 -27.05 -8.67
N VAL A 322 -9.22 -27.09 -9.75
CA VAL A 322 -9.14 -28.16 -10.76
C VAL A 322 -8.67 -27.55 -12.06
N LYS A 323 -7.64 -28.14 -12.67
CA LYS A 323 -7.18 -27.77 -14.01
C LYS A 323 -7.96 -28.57 -15.05
N SER A 324 -8.63 -27.87 -15.95
CA SER A 324 -9.36 -28.43 -17.08
C SER A 324 -8.43 -28.83 -18.23
N SER A 325 -8.92 -29.66 -19.15
CA SER A 325 -8.15 -30.15 -20.31
C SER A 325 -7.74 -29.04 -21.29
N ASP A 326 -8.52 -27.95 -21.35
CA ASP A 326 -8.23 -26.76 -22.16
C ASP A 326 -7.24 -25.79 -21.51
N GLY A 327 -6.74 -26.13 -20.31
CA GLY A 327 -5.81 -25.32 -19.54
C GLY A 327 -6.46 -24.28 -18.63
N SER A 328 -7.78 -24.11 -18.66
CA SER A 328 -8.51 -23.28 -17.71
C SER A 328 -8.57 -23.91 -16.31
N PHE A 329 -8.96 -23.12 -15.33
CA PHE A 329 -9.13 -23.54 -13.94
C PHE A 329 -10.58 -23.39 -13.50
N SER A 330 -11.02 -24.33 -12.68
CA SER A 330 -12.27 -24.27 -11.93
C SER A 330 -11.97 -24.15 -10.44
N LEU A 331 -12.66 -23.24 -9.76
CA LEU A 331 -12.60 -23.07 -8.31
C LEU A 331 -13.80 -23.77 -7.67
N LYS A 332 -13.54 -24.84 -6.93
CA LYS A 332 -14.55 -25.49 -6.08
C LYS A 332 -14.65 -24.76 -4.76
N THR A 333 -15.86 -24.40 -4.35
CA THR A 333 -16.16 -23.74 -3.08
C THR A 333 -17.14 -24.59 -2.27
N ASN A 334 -17.39 -24.19 -1.03
CA ASN A 334 -18.44 -24.77 -0.20
C ASN A 334 -19.88 -24.54 -0.73
N LYS A 335 -20.08 -23.69 -1.75
CA LYS A 335 -21.40 -23.40 -2.33
C LYS A 335 -21.56 -23.88 -3.77
N GLY A 336 -20.49 -24.23 -4.46
CA GLY A 336 -20.56 -24.67 -5.86
C GLY A 336 -19.20 -24.72 -6.54
N THR A 337 -19.22 -24.73 -7.87
CA THR A 337 -18.02 -24.66 -8.69
C THR A 337 -18.18 -23.52 -9.69
N SER A 338 -17.16 -22.67 -9.79
CA SER A 338 -17.06 -21.64 -10.83
C SER A 338 -15.92 -22.03 -11.79
N GLU A 339 -16.14 -21.86 -13.09
CA GLU A 339 -15.26 -22.42 -14.13
C GLU A 339 -14.72 -21.36 -15.10
N GLY A 340 -13.75 -21.76 -15.92
CA GLY A 340 -13.23 -20.96 -17.03
C GLY A 340 -12.20 -19.89 -16.64
N PHE A 341 -11.60 -19.98 -15.46
CA PHE A 341 -10.58 -19.02 -15.03
C PHE A 341 -9.25 -19.30 -15.72
N SER A 342 -8.59 -18.27 -16.26
CA SER A 342 -7.19 -18.41 -16.67
C SER A 342 -6.23 -18.41 -15.49
N HIS A 343 -6.64 -17.80 -14.37
CA HIS A 343 -5.82 -17.65 -13.17
C HIS A 343 -6.70 -17.73 -11.92
N VAL A 344 -6.15 -18.29 -10.85
CA VAL A 344 -6.72 -18.24 -9.50
C VAL A 344 -5.70 -17.57 -8.58
N MET A 345 -6.04 -16.39 -8.07
CA MET A 345 -5.17 -15.60 -7.20
C MET A 345 -5.60 -15.71 -5.74
N PHE A 346 -4.68 -16.02 -4.84
CA PHE A 346 -4.91 -15.98 -3.40
C PHE A 346 -4.34 -14.69 -2.79
N ALA A 347 -5.24 -13.88 -2.24
CA ALA A 347 -4.95 -12.67 -1.48
C ALA A 347 -5.46 -12.82 -0.04
N THR A 348 -5.14 -13.96 0.58
CA THR A 348 -5.75 -14.38 1.88
C THR A 348 -5.00 -13.92 3.13
N GLY A 349 -3.96 -13.10 2.95
CA GLY A 349 -3.15 -12.54 4.01
C GLY A 349 -1.67 -12.70 3.76
N ARG A 350 -0.87 -12.16 4.67
CA ARG A 350 0.59 -12.32 4.68
C ARG A 350 1.02 -12.83 6.06
N LYS A 351 2.04 -13.68 6.09
CA LYS A 351 2.64 -14.19 7.33
C LYS A 351 4.03 -13.60 7.53
N PRO A 352 4.47 -13.37 8.78
CA PRO A 352 5.86 -12.98 9.09
C PRO A 352 6.88 -13.90 8.40
N ASN A 353 7.91 -13.32 7.80
CA ASN A 353 8.92 -14.06 7.02
C ASN A 353 10.06 -14.58 7.92
N ILE A 354 9.75 -15.51 8.82
CA ILE A 354 10.68 -15.95 9.89
C ILE A 354 11.43 -17.26 9.60
N LYS A 355 11.16 -17.91 8.46
CA LYS A 355 11.75 -19.22 8.14
C LYS A 355 13.27 -19.13 7.98
N ASN A 356 13.99 -20.08 8.58
CA ASN A 356 15.45 -20.24 8.51
C ASN A 356 16.24 -18.98 8.89
N LEU A 357 15.77 -18.22 9.87
CA LEU A 357 16.48 -17.06 10.44
C LEU A 357 17.33 -17.40 11.66
N GLY A 358 17.19 -18.61 12.24
CA GLY A 358 17.90 -19.04 13.44
C GLY A 358 17.31 -18.52 14.75
N LEU A 359 16.07 -18.03 14.75
CA LEU A 359 15.40 -17.43 15.92
C LEU A 359 15.27 -18.43 17.06
N GLU A 360 14.92 -19.68 16.73
CA GLU A 360 14.81 -20.80 17.65
C GLU A 360 16.13 -21.12 18.35
N THR A 361 17.25 -20.97 17.64
CA THR A 361 18.59 -21.28 18.18
C THR A 361 19.04 -20.23 19.20
N VAL A 362 18.65 -18.98 18.99
CA VAL A 362 19.04 -17.86 19.86
C VAL A 362 18.02 -17.50 20.94
N GLY A 363 16.86 -18.16 20.95
CA GLY A 363 15.82 -17.95 21.97
C GLY A 363 14.97 -16.69 21.77
N VAL A 364 14.78 -16.24 20.52
CA VAL A 364 13.85 -15.14 20.22
C VAL A 364 12.40 -15.67 20.34
N GLU A 365 11.62 -15.06 21.22
CA GLU A 365 10.23 -15.42 21.45
C GLU A 365 9.34 -15.02 20.28
N LEU A 366 8.37 -15.89 19.97
CA LEU A 366 7.36 -15.67 18.94
C LEU A 366 5.98 -15.54 19.59
N THR A 367 5.15 -14.70 18.99
CA THR A 367 3.72 -14.62 19.32
C THR A 367 2.97 -15.85 18.84
N LYS A 368 1.72 -16.04 19.28
CA LYS A 368 0.87 -17.19 18.89
C LYS A 368 0.62 -17.30 17.38
N ASN A 369 0.66 -16.20 16.64
CA ASN A 369 0.53 -16.12 15.18
C ASN A 369 1.88 -16.28 14.44
N GLY A 370 2.98 -16.54 15.15
CA GLY A 370 4.30 -16.74 14.56
C GLY A 370 5.02 -15.45 14.15
N ALA A 371 4.66 -14.31 14.74
CA ALA A 371 5.41 -13.07 14.58
C ALA A 371 6.52 -12.96 15.63
N ILE A 372 7.56 -12.17 15.36
CA ILE A 372 8.59 -11.91 16.36
C ILE A 372 7.98 -11.05 17.46
N GLN A 373 7.99 -11.56 18.69
CA GLN A 373 7.52 -10.82 19.85
C GLN A 373 8.52 -9.69 20.17
N VAL A 374 7.99 -8.49 20.38
CA VAL A 374 8.77 -7.30 20.67
C VAL A 374 8.10 -6.43 21.71
N ASP A 375 8.91 -5.68 22.44
CA ASP A 375 8.43 -4.62 23.33
C ASP A 375 8.01 -3.34 22.57
N GLU A 376 7.60 -2.33 23.32
CA GLU A 376 7.18 -1.03 22.78
C GLU A 376 8.30 -0.22 22.09
N TYR A 377 9.57 -0.60 22.28
CA TYR A 377 10.74 -0.01 21.62
C TYR A 377 11.26 -0.88 20.47
N SER A 378 10.58 -1.99 20.15
CA SER A 378 10.94 -2.96 19.09
C SER A 378 12.09 -3.92 19.44
N ARG A 379 12.39 -4.10 20.74
CA ARG A 379 13.37 -5.07 21.23
C ARG A 379 12.72 -6.45 21.36
N THR A 380 13.44 -7.51 21.00
CA THR A 380 12.97 -8.90 21.19
C THR A 380 13.26 -9.40 22.61
N SER A 381 12.97 -10.67 22.91
CA SER A 381 13.38 -11.34 24.16
C SER A 381 14.91 -11.43 24.33
N VAL A 382 15.68 -11.31 23.24
CA VAL A 382 17.15 -11.27 23.27
C VAL A 382 17.61 -9.79 23.21
N PRO A 383 18.32 -9.27 24.23
CA PRO A 383 18.58 -7.83 24.35
C PRO A 383 19.32 -7.16 23.18
N SER A 384 20.16 -7.90 22.48
CA SER A 384 20.91 -7.44 21.31
C SER A 384 20.15 -7.53 19.99
N ILE A 385 18.98 -8.20 19.98
CA ILE A 385 18.19 -8.46 18.78
C ILE A 385 16.90 -7.64 18.80
N TRP A 386 16.63 -7.00 17.68
CA TRP A 386 15.51 -6.09 17.46
C TRP A 386 14.73 -6.50 16.22
N ALA A 387 13.44 -6.14 16.14
CA ALA A 387 12.63 -6.43 14.96
C ALA A 387 11.63 -5.32 14.63
N VAL A 388 11.52 -4.96 13.34
CA VAL A 388 10.62 -3.89 12.86
C VAL A 388 9.92 -4.28 11.56
N GLY A 389 8.75 -3.67 11.33
CA GLY A 389 7.89 -3.89 10.18
C GLY A 389 7.10 -5.19 10.30
N ASP A 390 6.66 -5.70 9.13
CA ASP A 390 5.69 -6.79 9.04
C ASP A 390 6.11 -8.10 9.72
N VAL A 391 7.39 -8.29 10.04
CA VAL A 391 7.86 -9.46 10.80
C VAL A 391 7.35 -9.48 12.25
N THR A 392 6.95 -8.31 12.77
CA THR A 392 6.36 -8.15 14.12
C THR A 392 4.84 -8.26 14.12
N ASP A 393 4.22 -8.25 12.93
CA ASP A 393 2.76 -8.28 12.71
C ASP A 393 1.97 -7.27 13.56
N ARG A 394 2.56 -6.07 13.80
CA ARG A 394 1.89 -4.93 14.44
C ARG A 394 0.92 -4.26 13.46
N ILE A 395 1.39 -3.29 12.67
CA ILE A 395 0.62 -2.69 11.57
C ILE A 395 1.45 -2.79 10.29
N ASN A 396 1.01 -3.64 9.36
CA ASN A 396 1.75 -3.99 8.14
C ASN A 396 1.59 -2.91 7.06
N LEU A 397 2.14 -1.72 7.32
CA LEU A 397 2.15 -0.57 6.42
C LEU A 397 3.57 0.01 6.30
N THR A 398 3.97 0.37 5.08
CA THR A 398 5.30 0.96 4.82
C THR A 398 5.62 2.18 5.70
N PRO A 399 4.72 3.19 5.86
CA PRO A 399 5.00 4.33 6.74
C PRO A 399 5.21 3.93 8.21
N VAL A 400 4.56 2.86 8.67
CA VAL A 400 4.75 2.33 10.03
C VAL A 400 6.12 1.70 10.16
N ALA A 401 6.54 0.83 9.22
CA ALA A 401 7.88 0.25 9.24
C ALA A 401 8.98 1.33 9.17
N LEU A 402 8.76 2.41 8.42
CA LEU A 402 9.65 3.58 8.37
C LEU A 402 9.71 4.32 9.72
N MET A 403 8.58 4.49 10.40
CA MET A 403 8.52 5.10 11.73
C MET A 403 9.26 4.23 12.76
N GLU A 404 9.00 2.93 12.77
CA GLU A 404 9.64 1.96 13.67
C GLU A 404 11.15 1.92 13.47
N GLY A 405 11.63 1.82 12.22
CA GLY A 405 13.06 1.83 11.92
C GLY A 405 13.74 3.14 12.34
N GLY A 406 13.06 4.28 12.18
CA GLY A 406 13.56 5.57 12.64
C GLY A 406 13.61 5.69 14.16
N ALA A 407 12.59 5.22 14.86
CA ALA A 407 12.50 5.21 16.31
C ALA A 407 13.58 4.31 16.95
N LEU A 408 13.82 3.13 16.35
CA LEU A 408 14.89 2.22 16.77
C LEU A 408 16.27 2.87 16.62
N ALA A 409 16.55 3.52 15.49
CA ALA A 409 17.85 4.18 15.28
C ALA A 409 18.12 5.27 16.33
N LYS A 410 17.11 6.06 16.71
CA LYS A 410 17.24 7.06 17.80
C LYS A 410 17.47 6.40 19.15
N THR A 411 16.73 5.33 19.43
CA THR A 411 16.84 4.57 20.68
C THR A 411 18.26 4.03 20.87
N LEU A 412 18.83 3.43 19.82
CA LEU A 412 20.14 2.79 19.90
C LEU A 412 21.33 3.75 19.82
N PHE A 413 21.26 4.79 18.99
CA PHE A 413 22.45 5.56 18.60
C PHE A 413 22.41 7.03 18.99
N LEU A 414 21.29 7.52 19.56
CA LEU A 414 21.22 8.87 20.15
C LEU A 414 20.94 8.85 21.65
N ASN A 415 20.87 7.67 22.29
CA ASN A 415 20.42 7.50 23.67
C ASN A 415 19.07 8.20 23.94
N GLN A 416 18.18 8.19 22.95
CA GLN A 416 16.84 8.77 23.02
C GLN A 416 15.79 7.65 22.86
N PRO A 417 15.39 6.97 23.95
CA PRO A 417 14.38 5.93 23.89
C PRO A 417 13.09 6.46 23.24
N THR A 418 12.81 5.98 22.02
CA THR A 418 11.71 6.48 21.20
C THR A 418 10.75 5.33 20.89
N LYS A 419 9.51 5.43 21.35
CA LYS A 419 8.44 4.47 21.04
C LYS A 419 7.74 4.87 19.74
N PRO A 420 7.42 3.93 18.83
CA PRO A 420 6.56 4.22 17.68
C PRO A 420 5.13 4.57 18.16
N ASP A 421 4.49 5.58 17.56
CA ASP A 421 3.11 6.01 17.93
C ASP A 421 2.09 5.50 16.90
N TYR A 422 1.38 4.44 17.25
CA TYR A 422 0.38 3.79 16.42
C TYR A 422 -1.02 4.43 16.47
N ARG A 423 -1.21 5.52 17.21
CA ARG A 423 -2.51 6.21 17.25
C ARG A 423 -2.80 6.90 15.94
N ALA A 424 -4.01 6.69 15.42
CA ALA A 424 -4.52 7.36 14.22
C ALA A 424 -3.59 7.26 13.00
N VAL A 425 -3.05 6.06 12.75
CA VAL A 425 -2.26 5.79 11.52
C VAL A 425 -3.18 5.91 10.30
N PRO A 426 -2.92 6.86 9.37
CA PRO A 426 -3.70 6.96 8.15
C PRO A 426 -3.43 5.77 7.24
N SER A 427 -4.49 5.28 6.59
CA SER A 427 -4.40 4.18 5.63
C SER A 427 -5.25 4.45 4.40
N ALA A 428 -4.88 3.80 3.30
CA ALA A 428 -5.59 3.89 2.04
C ALA A 428 -5.68 2.50 1.38
N VAL A 429 -6.78 2.27 0.68
CA VAL A 429 -6.98 1.11 -0.19
C VAL A 429 -7.17 1.64 -1.61
N PHE A 430 -6.32 1.24 -2.54
CA PHE A 430 -6.40 1.69 -3.93
C PHE A 430 -7.34 0.81 -4.77
N SER A 431 -8.47 0.43 -4.17
CA SER A 431 -9.64 -0.09 -4.88
C SER A 431 -10.19 0.98 -5.84
N GLN A 432 -11.22 0.61 -6.60
CA GLN A 432 -11.88 1.51 -7.54
C GLN A 432 -13.38 1.46 -7.26
N PRO A 433 -13.93 2.39 -6.44
CA PRO A 433 -13.31 3.63 -5.95
C PRO A 433 -12.27 3.43 -4.83
N PRO A 434 -11.31 4.37 -4.66
CA PRO A 434 -10.29 4.30 -3.60
C PRO A 434 -10.87 4.70 -2.24
N ILE A 435 -10.29 4.16 -1.17
CA ILE A 435 -10.65 4.48 0.22
C ILE A 435 -9.48 5.19 0.90
N GLY A 436 -9.77 6.22 1.69
CA GLY A 436 -8.86 6.79 2.68
C GLY A 436 -9.55 6.79 4.05
N GLN A 437 -8.84 6.35 5.08
CA GLN A 437 -9.38 6.33 6.45
C GLN A 437 -8.29 6.59 7.49
N VAL A 438 -8.73 7.01 8.67
CA VAL A 438 -7.84 7.35 9.79
C VAL A 438 -8.66 7.61 11.05
N GLY A 439 -8.14 7.16 12.19
CA GLY A 439 -8.87 7.18 13.46
C GLY A 439 -9.72 5.91 13.61
N LEU A 440 -10.77 6.02 14.40
CA LEU A 440 -11.68 4.92 14.70
C LEU A 440 -12.78 4.82 13.64
N SER A 441 -13.20 3.59 13.32
CA SER A 441 -14.51 3.34 12.71
C SER A 441 -15.64 3.75 13.67
N GLU A 442 -16.86 3.87 13.15
CA GLU A 442 -18.02 4.17 13.98
C GLU A 442 -18.19 3.14 15.10
N GLU A 443 -18.07 1.86 14.78
CA GLU A 443 -18.25 0.76 15.71
C GLU A 443 -17.20 0.80 16.83
N GLN A 444 -15.96 1.15 16.49
CA GLN A 444 -14.89 1.34 17.47
C GLN A 444 -15.12 2.60 18.31
N ALA A 445 -15.57 3.70 17.72
CA ALA A 445 -15.81 4.94 18.43
C ALA A 445 -16.98 4.81 19.43
N VAL A 446 -18.05 4.10 19.06
CA VAL A 446 -19.13 3.75 20.00
C VAL A 446 -18.58 2.92 21.16
N LYS A 447 -17.74 1.92 20.88
CA LYS A 447 -17.14 1.08 21.92
C LYS A 447 -16.21 1.86 22.86
N GLU A 448 -15.45 2.82 22.33
CA GLU A 448 -14.44 3.56 23.09
C GLU A 448 -15.03 4.77 23.84
N TYR A 449 -15.93 5.53 23.22
CA TYR A 449 -16.44 6.79 23.75
C TYR A 449 -17.92 6.75 24.15
N GLY A 450 -18.68 5.75 23.71
CA GLY A 450 -20.14 5.66 23.89
C GLY A 450 -20.87 6.66 23.00
N ASP A 451 -20.93 7.91 23.45
CA ASP A 451 -21.71 8.96 22.80
C ASP A 451 -20.93 9.59 21.65
N ILE A 452 -21.45 9.47 20.43
CA ILE A 452 -20.82 9.99 19.21
C ILE A 452 -21.81 10.69 18.29
N ASP A 453 -21.31 11.65 17.54
CA ASP A 453 -22.01 12.31 16.44
C ASP A 453 -21.37 11.88 15.12
N VAL A 454 -22.21 11.48 14.17
CA VAL A 454 -21.79 10.98 12.87
C VAL A 454 -22.29 11.92 11.79
N PHE A 455 -21.39 12.28 10.90
CA PHE A 455 -21.65 13.14 9.76
C PHE A 455 -21.30 12.38 8.50
N THR A 456 -22.21 12.33 7.52
CA THR A 456 -22.00 11.61 6.27
C THR A 456 -22.40 12.49 5.08
N SER A 457 -21.64 12.41 3.99
CA SER A 457 -22.01 12.96 2.68
C SER A 457 -21.88 11.87 1.62
N ASN A 458 -22.91 11.70 0.79
CA ASN A 458 -22.95 10.74 -0.32
C ASN A 458 -23.47 11.46 -1.56
N PHE A 459 -22.61 11.66 -2.56
CA PHE A 459 -22.94 12.48 -3.71
C PHE A 459 -22.30 11.95 -4.98
N ARG A 460 -22.90 12.34 -6.12
CA ARG A 460 -22.33 12.10 -7.45
C ARG A 460 -21.39 13.26 -7.78
N PRO A 461 -20.09 13.03 -8.03
CA PRO A 461 -19.19 14.12 -8.39
C PRO A 461 -19.62 14.74 -9.72
N LEU A 462 -19.39 16.05 -9.90
CA LEU A 462 -19.79 16.78 -11.10
C LEU A 462 -19.27 16.13 -12.40
N LYS A 463 -18.04 15.57 -12.38
CA LYS A 463 -17.51 14.83 -13.52
C LYS A 463 -18.40 13.65 -13.93
N ALA A 464 -18.94 12.93 -12.94
CA ALA A 464 -19.77 11.77 -13.18
C ALA A 464 -21.13 12.14 -13.82
N THR A 465 -21.67 13.34 -13.56
CA THR A 465 -22.97 13.76 -14.12
C THR A 465 -22.94 13.92 -15.64
N VAL A 466 -21.80 14.37 -16.18
CA VAL A 466 -21.59 14.53 -17.63
C VAL A 466 -21.13 13.22 -18.27
N SER A 467 -20.23 12.47 -17.60
CA SER A 467 -19.74 11.19 -18.14
C SER A 467 -20.80 10.09 -18.27
N GLY A 468 -21.91 10.19 -17.53
CA GLY A 468 -22.93 9.14 -17.46
C GLY A 468 -22.61 7.99 -16.50
N LEU A 469 -21.36 7.85 -16.02
CA LEU A 469 -20.96 6.76 -15.13
C LEU A 469 -21.63 6.84 -13.73
N PRO A 470 -21.87 5.69 -13.07
CA PRO A 470 -22.62 5.60 -11.81
C PRO A 470 -21.79 5.95 -10.57
N ASP A 471 -20.58 6.48 -10.74
CA ASP A 471 -19.66 6.76 -9.65
C ASP A 471 -20.22 7.71 -8.61
N ARG A 472 -20.01 7.36 -7.35
CA ARG A 472 -20.32 8.19 -6.19
C ARG A 472 -19.08 8.42 -5.33
N VAL A 473 -19.15 9.44 -4.50
CA VAL A 473 -18.20 9.71 -3.41
C VAL A 473 -18.96 9.60 -2.11
N PHE A 474 -18.36 8.90 -1.14
CA PHE A 474 -18.88 8.81 0.22
C PHE A 474 -17.83 9.32 1.20
N MET A 475 -18.26 10.22 2.09
CA MET A 475 -17.44 10.80 3.15
C MET A 475 -18.14 10.60 4.49
N LYS A 476 -17.35 10.35 5.52
CA LYS A 476 -17.84 10.14 6.88
C LYS A 476 -16.87 10.74 7.90
N ILE A 477 -17.41 11.51 8.85
CA ILE A 477 -16.69 12.03 10.01
C ILE A 477 -17.39 11.53 11.26
N ILE A 478 -16.60 11.00 12.20
CA ILE A 478 -17.05 10.53 13.50
C ILE A 478 -16.45 11.45 14.56
N VAL A 479 -17.29 11.94 15.46
CA VAL A 479 -16.93 12.91 16.50
C VAL A 479 -17.36 12.38 17.86
N CYS A 480 -16.46 12.42 18.84
CA CYS A 480 -16.82 12.15 20.24
C CYS A 480 -17.70 13.28 20.77
N ALA A 481 -18.92 12.98 21.20
CA ALA A 481 -19.90 14.01 21.61
C ALA A 481 -19.43 14.82 22.83
N LYS A 482 -18.52 14.28 23.65
CA LYS A 482 -17.99 14.95 24.85
C LYS A 482 -16.83 15.89 24.55
N THR A 483 -15.95 15.53 23.62
CA THR A 483 -14.70 16.27 23.37
C THR A 483 -14.71 17.05 22.07
N ASP A 484 -15.70 16.82 21.22
CA ASP A 484 -15.85 17.42 19.88
C ASP A 484 -14.67 17.14 18.92
N LYS A 485 -13.84 16.10 19.16
CA LYS A 485 -12.62 15.81 18.37
C LYS A 485 -12.86 14.80 17.24
N GLY A 486 -12.22 15.01 16.07
CA GLY A 486 -12.36 14.15 14.88
C GLY A 486 -11.29 14.32 13.76
N PHE A 487 -11.41 13.50 12.70
CA PHE A 487 -10.65 13.34 11.42
C PHE A 487 -9.10 13.49 11.32
N ALA A 488 -8.38 12.44 10.91
CA ALA A 488 -7.03 12.47 10.29
C ALA A 488 -5.85 13.16 11.01
N VAL A 489 -5.15 14.07 10.30
CA VAL A 489 -4.13 14.96 10.87
C VAL A 489 -4.74 15.79 11.98
N ALA A 490 -6.01 16.17 11.83
CA ALA A 490 -6.81 16.79 12.86
C ALA A 490 -7.05 15.85 14.07
N VAL A 491 -7.26 14.54 13.89
CA VAL A 491 -7.28 13.56 15.01
C VAL A 491 -5.93 13.55 15.71
N LYS A 492 -4.84 13.51 14.95
CA LYS A 492 -3.49 13.48 15.53
C LYS A 492 -3.15 14.79 16.26
N ALA A 493 -3.63 15.92 15.75
CA ALA A 493 -3.47 17.26 16.32
C ALA A 493 -4.53 17.61 17.40
N GLY A 494 -5.59 16.80 17.52
CA GLY A 494 -6.70 17.03 18.43
C GLY A 494 -7.65 18.16 18.04
N LEU A 495 -7.79 18.48 16.74
CA LEU A 495 -8.75 19.48 16.25
C LEU A 495 -10.20 19.03 16.48
N THR A 496 -11.05 20.04 16.64
CA THR A 496 -12.47 19.90 16.92
C THR A 496 -13.32 19.99 15.66
N LYS A 497 -14.58 19.54 15.69
CA LYS A 497 -15.52 19.73 14.59
C LYS A 497 -15.78 21.22 14.32
N ALA A 498 -15.74 22.06 15.35
CA ALA A 498 -15.79 23.51 15.21
C ALA A 498 -14.64 24.07 14.33
N ASP A 499 -13.43 23.49 14.40
CA ASP A 499 -12.29 23.91 13.56
C ASP A 499 -12.52 23.58 12.08
N PHE A 500 -13.11 22.42 11.77
CA PHE A 500 -13.55 22.09 10.40
C PHE A 500 -14.59 23.08 9.91
N ASP A 501 -15.53 23.41 10.79
CA ASP A 501 -16.63 24.31 10.50
C ASP A 501 -16.18 25.77 10.31
N ALA A 502 -15.10 26.18 10.97
CA ALA A 502 -14.49 27.50 10.74
C ALA A 502 -13.69 27.56 9.44
N THR A 503 -13.33 26.42 8.84
CA THR A 503 -12.50 26.36 7.63
C THR A 503 -13.33 26.67 6.39
N VAL A 504 -12.86 27.62 5.57
CA VAL A 504 -13.47 27.95 4.28
C VAL A 504 -13.20 26.83 3.27
N GLY A 505 -14.24 26.37 2.59
CA GLY A 505 -14.15 25.35 1.55
C GLY A 505 -13.36 25.80 0.32
N ILE A 506 -12.71 24.84 -0.36
CA ILE A 506 -12.04 25.05 -1.64
C ILE A 506 -13.00 24.61 -2.74
N HIS A 507 -13.53 25.56 -3.52
CA HIS A 507 -14.60 25.29 -4.48
C HIS A 507 -14.11 25.35 -5.94
N PRO A 508 -14.52 24.41 -6.83
CA PRO A 508 -15.24 23.17 -6.55
C PRO A 508 -14.30 22.00 -6.23
N THR A 509 -14.49 21.33 -5.08
CA THR A 509 -13.75 20.11 -4.74
C THR A 509 -14.59 19.12 -3.94
N ALA A 510 -14.33 17.82 -4.09
CA ALA A 510 -14.94 16.84 -3.18
C ALA A 510 -14.55 17.10 -1.71
N ALA A 511 -13.34 17.59 -1.44
CA ALA A 511 -12.83 17.81 -0.10
C ALA A 511 -13.55 18.94 0.66
N GLU A 512 -14.22 19.87 -0.04
CA GLU A 512 -14.98 20.93 0.62
C GLU A 512 -16.16 20.38 1.44
N GLU A 513 -16.66 19.20 1.09
CA GLU A 513 -17.70 18.49 1.85
C GLU A 513 -17.28 18.22 3.31
N LEU A 514 -15.98 18.01 3.57
CA LEU A 514 -15.48 17.78 4.93
C LEU A 514 -15.65 19.00 5.85
N VAL A 515 -15.76 20.21 5.28
CA VAL A 515 -15.91 21.46 6.03
C VAL A 515 -17.33 22.05 5.93
N THR A 516 -18.26 21.38 5.25
CA THR A 516 -19.66 21.82 5.09
C THR A 516 -20.68 20.90 5.75
N MET A 517 -20.27 19.73 6.27
CA MET A 517 -21.15 18.83 7.04
C MET A 517 -21.51 19.40 8.43
N ARG A 518 -22.46 20.34 8.52
CA ARG A 518 -22.81 21.05 9.78
C ARG A 518 -23.73 20.31 10.73
N THR A 519 -24.62 19.47 10.20
CA THR A 519 -25.60 18.74 11.00
C THR A 519 -25.24 17.27 11.03
N PRO A 520 -25.16 16.63 12.21
CA PRO A 520 -24.98 15.18 12.29
C PRO A 520 -26.12 14.47 11.56
N THR A 521 -25.78 13.51 10.71
CA THR A 521 -26.77 12.67 10.03
C THR A 521 -27.35 11.63 10.99
N ARG A 522 -26.60 11.25 12.03
CA ARG A 522 -27.11 10.50 13.19
C ARG A 522 -26.32 10.81 14.46
N LYS A 523 -26.99 10.61 15.60
CA LYS A 523 -26.43 10.74 16.95
C LYS A 523 -26.60 9.42 17.67
N ILE A 524 -25.50 8.84 18.15
CA ILE A 524 -25.53 7.64 18.98
C ILE A 524 -25.28 8.08 20.42
N ARG A 525 -26.19 7.67 21.31
CA ARG A 525 -26.12 7.97 22.74
C ARG A 525 -26.26 6.66 23.50
N SER A 526 -25.32 6.40 24.38
CA SER A 526 -25.41 5.32 25.36
C SER A 526 -26.59 5.63 26.28
N SER A 527 -27.60 4.77 26.30
CA SER A 527 -28.74 4.94 27.18
C SER A 527 -28.26 4.81 28.63
N SER A 528 -28.26 5.91 29.37
CA SER A 528 -28.16 5.92 30.83
C SER A 528 -29.41 5.35 31.52
N GLN A 529 -30.13 4.45 30.87
CA GLN A 529 -31.41 3.86 31.33
C GLN A 529 -31.26 2.44 31.87
N GLY A 530 -30.05 1.84 31.82
CA GLY A 530 -29.80 0.51 32.37
C GLY A 530 -29.19 0.48 33.78
N LYS A 531 -28.80 1.63 34.35
CA LYS A 531 -28.24 1.71 35.72
C LYS A 531 -29.24 2.23 36.75
N THR A 532 -30.18 3.08 36.35
CA THR A 532 -31.23 3.59 37.23
C THR A 532 -32.31 2.57 37.53
N ASP A 533 -32.63 1.64 36.63
CA ASP A 533 -33.68 0.62 36.90
C ASP A 533 -33.22 -0.48 37.87
N ALA A 534 -31.91 -0.77 37.94
CA ALA A 534 -31.34 -1.69 38.92
C ALA A 534 -31.25 -1.07 40.33
N GLU A 535 -30.94 0.22 40.43
CA GLU A 535 -30.93 0.96 41.70
C GLU A 535 -32.33 1.33 42.18
N THR A 536 -33.29 1.55 41.27
CA THR A 536 -34.69 1.83 41.63
C THR A 536 -35.44 0.55 42.04
N LYS A 537 -35.11 -0.62 41.45
CA LYS A 537 -35.66 -1.92 41.92
C LYS A 537 -34.99 -2.45 43.19
N ALA A 538 -33.76 -2.05 43.51
CA ALA A 538 -33.16 -2.32 44.82
C ALA A 538 -33.69 -1.40 45.93
N ALA A 539 -34.22 -0.22 45.58
CA ALA A 539 -34.82 0.73 46.51
C ALA A 539 -36.36 0.60 46.65
N ALA A 540 -37.02 -0.20 45.82
CA ALA A 540 -38.45 -0.52 45.89
C ALA A 540 -38.63 -2.05 45.99
N GLY A 541 -38.48 -2.58 47.21
CA GLY A 541 -38.35 -4.01 47.46
C GLY A 541 -39.54 -4.90 47.07
N VAL A 542 -39.19 -6.09 46.58
CA VAL A 542 -39.72 -7.40 47.02
C VAL A 542 -38.52 -8.33 47.22
#